data_AF-A0AA46DZR1-F1
#
_entry.id   AF-A0AA46DZR1-F1
#
_cell.length_a   1.000
_cell.length_b   1.000
_cell.length_c   1.000
_cell.angle_alpha   90.00
_cell.angle_beta   90.00
_cell.angle_gamma   90.00
#
_symmetry.space_group_name_H-M   'P 1'
#
loop_
_entity.id
_entity.type
_entity.pdbx_description
1 polymer ?
#
loop_
_entity_poly.entity_id
_entity_poly.type
_entity_poly.pdbx_seq_one_letter_code
_entity_poly.pdbx_strand_id
1 'polypeptide(L)'
;MKIGIAGAGGLGSNVAMNLVRTGVLNLKIIDFDRIEESNLNRQFYFYDQIGITKVEALKENLIRINNNLRIEIINEKIEKTNIKKLFEDCDIVIEAFDKDIYKKLFFNTFYNKKKLLVSASGVAGNTIDNLEIKKIGNSFIVGDFQKGIDKHKTYSTKVSMVAAMMANIVLLEGGFCNED
;
A
#
# COMPACT_ATOMS: atom_id res chain seq x y z
N MET A 1 -15.02 8.97 -1.22
CA MET A 1 -13.56 8.93 -1.12
C MET A 1 -13.02 7.72 -1.87
N LYS A 2 -11.96 7.86 -2.67
CA LYS A 2 -11.29 6.78 -3.40
C LYS A 2 -9.83 6.70 -2.98
N ILE A 3 -9.38 5.50 -2.60
CA ILE A 3 -8.01 5.26 -2.14
C ILE A 3 -7.24 4.50 -3.21
N GLY A 4 -6.19 5.13 -3.73
CA GLY A 4 -5.27 4.54 -4.69
C GLY A 4 -4.09 3.89 -3.98
N ILE A 5 -3.74 2.66 -4.38
CA ILE A 5 -2.61 1.91 -3.85
C ILE A 5 -1.63 1.61 -4.98
N ALA A 6 -0.43 2.12 -4.84
CA ALA A 6 0.67 1.97 -5.78
C ALA A 6 1.59 0.83 -5.32
N GLY A 7 1.43 -0.33 -5.96
CA GLY A 7 2.07 -1.58 -5.58
C GLY A 7 1.14 -2.49 -4.77
N ALA A 8 1.16 -3.77 -5.08
CA ALA A 8 0.39 -4.84 -4.46
C ALA A 8 1.33 -5.88 -3.80
N GLY A 9 2.53 -5.46 -3.41
CA GLY A 9 3.50 -6.27 -2.68
C GLY A 9 3.16 -6.45 -1.20
N GLY A 10 4.19 -6.59 -0.35
CA GLY A 10 4.02 -6.85 1.09
C GLY A 10 3.22 -5.77 1.80
N LEU A 11 3.53 -4.49 1.55
CA LEU A 11 2.75 -3.41 2.13
C LEU A 11 1.39 -3.27 1.47
N GLY A 12 1.34 -3.08 0.15
CA GLY A 12 0.09 -2.74 -0.55
C GLY A 12 -1.02 -3.77 -0.37
N SER A 13 -0.69 -5.07 -0.44
CA SER A 13 -1.68 -6.14 -0.25
C SER A 13 -2.23 -6.18 1.18
N ASN A 14 -1.38 -6.02 2.19
CA ASN A 14 -1.80 -5.99 3.59
C ASN A 14 -2.53 -4.69 3.96
N VAL A 15 -2.13 -3.54 3.40
CA VAL A 15 -2.85 -2.26 3.58
C VAL A 15 -4.25 -2.38 3.00
N ALA A 16 -4.38 -2.89 1.76
CA ALA A 16 -5.69 -3.09 1.14
C ALA A 16 -6.58 -4.01 1.98
N MET A 17 -6.03 -5.13 2.48
CA MET A 17 -6.75 -6.04 3.37
C MET A 17 -7.26 -5.33 4.62
N ASN A 18 -6.40 -4.57 5.31
CA ASN A 18 -6.79 -3.85 6.52
C ASN A 18 -7.89 -2.81 6.24
N LEU A 19 -7.76 -2.02 5.17
CA LEU A 19 -8.75 -1.02 4.78
C LEU A 19 -10.13 -1.63 4.50
N VAL A 20 -10.18 -2.74 3.75
CA VAL A 20 -11.46 -3.41 3.47
C VAL A 20 -12.09 -3.97 4.74
N ARG A 21 -11.28 -4.51 5.67
CA ARG A 21 -11.75 -5.02 6.97
C ARG A 21 -12.30 -3.93 7.88
N THR A 22 -11.90 -2.67 7.68
CA THR A 22 -12.37 -1.52 8.45
C THR A 22 -13.46 -0.72 7.73
N GLY A 23 -14.08 -1.30 6.68
CA GLY A 23 -15.25 -0.72 6.03
C GLY A 23 -14.94 0.23 4.86
N VAL A 24 -13.68 0.34 4.41
CA VAL A 24 -13.37 1.06 3.17
C VAL A 24 -13.89 0.28 1.97
N LEU A 25 -14.71 0.94 1.15
CA LEU A 25 -15.39 0.30 0.01
C LEU A 25 -14.90 0.71 -1.37
N ASN A 26 -13.99 1.68 -1.50
CA ASN A 26 -13.59 2.21 -2.82
C ASN A 26 -12.07 2.26 -2.98
N LEU A 27 -11.53 1.24 -3.63
CA LEU A 27 -10.10 1.05 -3.84
C LEU A 27 -9.73 1.09 -5.32
N LYS A 28 -8.52 1.57 -5.60
CA LYS A 28 -7.85 1.44 -6.89
C LYS A 28 -6.45 0.89 -6.66
N ILE A 29 -6.13 -0.24 -7.28
CA ILE A 29 -4.85 -0.94 -7.04
C ILE A 29 -4.11 -1.06 -8.36
N ILE A 30 -2.86 -0.63 -8.37
CA ILE A 30 -2.00 -0.71 -9.56
C ILE A 30 -0.70 -1.43 -9.21
N ASP A 31 -0.44 -2.53 -9.90
CA ASP A 31 0.80 -3.32 -9.85
C ASP A 31 0.92 -4.11 -11.15
N PHE A 32 2.13 -4.48 -11.57
CA PHE A 32 2.37 -5.17 -12.85
C PHE A 32 2.94 -6.58 -12.68
N ASP A 33 3.29 -6.97 -11.46
CA ASP A 33 3.93 -8.24 -11.18
C ASP A 33 2.91 -9.38 -11.10
N ARG A 34 3.44 -10.61 -11.20
CA ARG A 34 2.73 -11.84 -10.87
C ARG A 34 3.17 -12.36 -9.51
N ILE A 35 2.35 -13.22 -8.92
CA ILE A 35 2.66 -13.86 -7.65
C ILE A 35 3.74 -14.92 -7.85
N GLU A 36 4.77 -14.84 -7.03
CA GLU A 36 5.83 -15.86 -6.91
C GLU A 36 5.77 -16.55 -5.54
N GLU A 37 6.29 -17.76 -5.41
CA GLU A 37 6.37 -18.47 -4.13
C GLU A 37 7.10 -17.64 -3.04
N SER A 38 8.14 -16.90 -3.46
CA SER A 38 8.91 -15.97 -2.61
C SER A 38 8.07 -14.84 -1.98
N ASN A 39 6.85 -14.63 -2.47
CA ASN A 39 5.94 -13.57 -2.01
C ASN A 39 5.06 -14.05 -0.85
N LEU A 40 4.79 -15.35 -0.75
CA LEU A 40 3.82 -15.93 0.19
C LEU A 40 4.24 -15.75 1.66
N ASN A 41 5.52 -15.47 1.94
CA ASN A 41 6.02 -15.28 3.29
C ASN A 41 5.56 -13.97 3.97
N ARG A 42 4.97 -13.01 3.21
CA ARG A 42 4.63 -11.68 3.73
C ARG A 42 3.54 -10.91 2.97
N GLN A 43 3.12 -11.40 1.81
CA GLN A 43 2.09 -10.75 0.98
C GLN A 43 0.76 -11.46 1.16
N PHE A 44 -0.36 -10.75 1.01
CA PHE A 44 -1.69 -11.33 1.20
C PHE A 44 -2.15 -12.14 -0.03
N TYR A 45 -1.47 -13.25 -0.27
CA TYR A 45 -1.70 -14.21 -1.36
C TYR A 45 -1.60 -15.65 -0.88
N PHE A 46 -2.17 -16.57 -1.64
CA PHE A 46 -2.23 -17.99 -1.31
C PHE A 46 -1.48 -18.84 -2.34
N TYR A 47 -1.14 -20.08 -1.97
CA TYR A 47 -0.29 -20.97 -2.76
C TYR A 47 -0.88 -21.30 -4.13
N ASP A 48 -2.20 -21.46 -4.20
CA ASP A 48 -2.99 -21.71 -5.41
C ASP A 48 -3.06 -20.50 -6.36
N GLN A 49 -2.60 -19.32 -5.92
CA GLN A 49 -2.59 -18.10 -6.74
C GLN A 49 -1.25 -17.81 -7.41
N ILE A 50 -0.24 -18.68 -7.25
CA ILE A 50 1.08 -18.51 -7.91
C ILE A 50 0.89 -18.38 -9.43
N GLY A 51 1.55 -17.39 -10.02
CA GLY A 51 1.47 -17.08 -11.46
C GLY A 51 0.32 -16.16 -11.85
N ILE A 52 -0.70 -15.94 -11.01
CA ILE A 52 -1.74 -14.93 -11.24
C ILE A 52 -1.15 -13.53 -11.07
N THR A 53 -1.69 -12.53 -11.77
CA THR A 53 -1.26 -11.14 -11.54
C THR A 53 -1.62 -10.71 -10.12
N LYS A 54 -0.74 -9.96 -9.47
CA LYS A 54 -0.95 -9.54 -8.08
C LYS A 54 -2.26 -8.78 -7.90
N VAL A 55 -2.60 -7.91 -8.85
CA VAL A 55 -3.84 -7.12 -8.78
C VAL A 55 -5.11 -7.97 -8.92
N GLU A 56 -5.13 -8.99 -9.79
CA GLU A 56 -6.29 -9.89 -9.95
C GLU A 56 -6.49 -10.75 -8.71
N ALA A 57 -5.42 -11.40 -8.22
CA ALA A 57 -5.47 -12.21 -7.03
C ALA A 57 -5.84 -11.39 -5.78
N LEU A 58 -5.31 -10.17 -5.65
CA LEU A 58 -5.68 -9.30 -4.53
C LEU A 58 -7.15 -8.90 -4.61
N LYS A 59 -7.68 -8.59 -5.80
CA LYS A 59 -9.11 -8.32 -5.98
C LYS A 59 -9.97 -9.51 -5.53
N GLU A 60 -9.61 -10.72 -5.94
CA GLU A 60 -10.29 -11.94 -5.50
C GLU A 60 -10.27 -12.09 -3.96
N ASN A 61 -9.12 -11.83 -3.34
CA ASN A 61 -8.93 -11.93 -1.90
C ASN A 61 -9.79 -10.90 -1.15
N LEU A 62 -9.86 -9.67 -1.65
CA LEU A 62 -10.57 -8.57 -1.00
C LEU A 62 -12.10 -8.67 -1.16
N ILE A 63 -12.60 -9.14 -2.30
CA ILE A 63 -14.04 -9.36 -2.50
C ILE A 63 -14.58 -10.44 -1.55
N ARG A 64 -13.75 -11.45 -1.23
CA ARG A 64 -14.08 -12.46 -0.20
C ARG A 64 -14.21 -11.87 1.21
N ILE A 65 -13.56 -10.74 1.49
CA ILE A 65 -13.72 -10.01 2.76
C ILE A 65 -15.01 -9.18 2.72
N ASN A 66 -15.28 -8.48 1.62
CA ASN A 66 -16.46 -7.65 1.49
C ASN A 66 -16.97 -7.58 0.05
N ASN A 67 -18.13 -8.17 -0.21
CA ASN A 67 -18.71 -8.23 -1.55
C ASN A 67 -19.30 -6.88 -2.03
N ASN A 68 -19.42 -5.89 -1.16
CA ASN A 68 -19.83 -4.53 -1.54
C ASN A 68 -18.64 -3.67 -2.02
N LEU A 69 -17.43 -4.23 -2.06
CA LEU A 69 -16.22 -3.53 -2.46
C LEU A 69 -16.29 -3.09 -3.92
N ARG A 70 -16.11 -1.79 -4.15
CA ARG A 70 -15.83 -1.20 -5.47
C ARG A 70 -14.32 -1.14 -5.63
N ILE A 71 -13.79 -2.02 -6.47
CA ILE A 71 -12.35 -2.14 -6.70
C ILE A 71 -12.01 -2.05 -8.19
N GLU A 72 -11.19 -1.05 -8.51
CA GLU A 72 -10.54 -0.90 -9.81
C GLU A 72 -9.13 -1.50 -9.72
N ILE A 73 -8.78 -2.35 -10.68
CA ILE A 73 -7.44 -2.93 -10.79
C ILE A 73 -6.81 -2.53 -12.12
N ILE A 74 -5.52 -2.17 -12.07
CA ILE A 74 -4.74 -1.85 -13.27
C ILE A 74 -3.46 -2.68 -13.24
N ASN A 75 -3.33 -3.58 -14.21
CA ASN A 75 -2.13 -4.39 -14.40
C ASN A 75 -1.11 -3.64 -15.28
N GLU A 76 -0.54 -2.55 -14.75
CA GLU A 76 0.40 -1.70 -15.49
C GLU A 76 1.57 -1.28 -14.60
N LYS A 77 2.74 -1.13 -15.24
CA LYS A 77 3.92 -0.59 -14.56
C LYS A 77 3.75 0.91 -14.36
N ILE A 78 3.98 1.36 -13.12
CA ILE A 78 3.93 2.78 -12.80
C ILE A 78 5.24 3.44 -13.23
N GLU A 79 5.09 4.50 -14.01
CA GLU A 79 6.18 5.28 -14.60
C GLU A 79 5.93 6.78 -14.43
N LYS A 80 6.97 7.58 -14.61
CA LYS A 80 6.87 9.06 -14.50
C LYS A 80 5.84 9.65 -15.46
N THR A 81 5.60 9.00 -16.60
CA THR A 81 4.69 9.45 -17.66
C THR A 81 3.22 9.18 -17.35
N ASN A 82 2.91 8.10 -16.62
CA ASN A 82 1.52 7.68 -16.38
C ASN A 82 1.06 7.90 -14.92
N ILE A 83 1.96 8.02 -13.94
CA ILE A 83 1.64 8.12 -12.51
C ILE A 83 0.57 9.17 -12.20
N LYS A 84 0.66 10.37 -12.80
CA LYS A 84 -0.32 11.42 -12.56
C LYS A 84 -1.71 10.97 -12.98
N LYS A 85 -1.84 10.42 -14.18
CA LYS A 85 -3.11 9.96 -14.76
C LYS A 85 -3.69 8.79 -13.97
N LEU A 86 -2.84 7.86 -13.54
CA LEU A 86 -3.27 6.66 -12.81
C LEU A 86 -3.93 6.98 -11.47
N PHE A 87 -3.52 8.06 -10.81
CA PHE A 87 -4.02 8.44 -9.47
C PHE A 87 -4.75 9.79 -9.46
N GLU A 88 -5.11 10.38 -10.60
CA GLU A 88 -5.73 11.70 -10.63
C GLU A 88 -7.13 11.72 -9.99
N ASP A 89 -7.83 10.61 -10.03
CA ASP A 89 -9.16 10.38 -9.48
C ASP A 89 -9.17 9.88 -8.02
N CYS A 90 -7.99 9.70 -7.42
CA CYS A 90 -7.86 9.24 -6.03
C CYS A 90 -7.74 10.42 -5.06
N ASP A 91 -8.42 10.35 -3.92
CA ASP A 91 -8.34 11.35 -2.85
C ASP A 91 -7.12 11.11 -1.96
N ILE A 92 -6.81 9.83 -1.73
CA ILE A 92 -5.70 9.33 -0.93
C ILE A 92 -4.84 8.43 -1.81
N VAL A 93 -3.53 8.56 -1.72
CA VAL A 93 -2.57 7.72 -2.44
C VAL A 93 -1.65 7.04 -1.42
N ILE A 94 -1.59 5.71 -1.49
CA ILE A 94 -0.67 4.88 -0.73
C ILE A 94 0.47 4.47 -1.64
N GLU A 95 1.69 4.80 -1.24
CA GLU A 95 2.91 4.37 -1.90
C GLU A 95 3.45 3.13 -1.17
N ALA A 96 3.53 2.02 -1.89
CA ALA A 96 3.93 0.72 -1.35
C ALA A 96 5.03 0.06 -2.23
N PHE A 97 5.92 0.87 -2.82
CA PHE A 97 7.02 0.35 -3.62
C PHE A 97 8.26 0.03 -2.81
N ASP A 98 8.98 -0.93 -3.37
CA ASP A 98 10.23 -1.44 -2.85
C ASP A 98 11.43 -0.52 -3.18
N LYS A 99 11.33 0.37 -4.18
CA LYS A 99 12.49 1.18 -4.65
C LYS A 99 12.35 2.67 -4.33
N ASP A 100 13.41 3.24 -3.75
CA ASP A 100 13.48 4.66 -3.36
C ASP A 100 13.30 5.66 -4.51
N ILE A 101 13.58 5.25 -5.76
CA ILE A 101 13.35 6.08 -6.96
C ILE A 101 11.86 6.42 -7.10
N TYR A 102 10.98 5.46 -6.83
CA TYR A 102 9.53 5.68 -6.92
C TYR A 102 9.02 6.57 -5.78
N LYS A 103 9.61 6.50 -4.58
CA LYS A 103 9.26 7.39 -3.46
C LYS A 103 9.46 8.86 -3.82
N LYS A 104 10.63 9.21 -4.39
CA LYS A 104 10.92 10.58 -4.83
C LYS A 104 9.96 11.02 -5.94
N LEU A 105 9.64 10.14 -6.87
CA LEU A 105 8.69 10.41 -7.95
C LEU A 105 7.29 10.70 -7.40
N PHE A 106 6.78 9.86 -6.49
CA PHE A 106 5.46 10.03 -5.87
C PHE A 106 5.37 11.31 -5.05
N PHE A 107 6.37 11.56 -4.21
CA PHE A 107 6.44 12.77 -3.41
C PHE A 107 6.43 14.00 -4.33
N ASN A 108 7.31 14.08 -5.33
CA ASN A 108 7.33 15.22 -6.25
C ASN A 108 6.03 15.39 -7.08
N THR A 109 5.29 14.31 -7.32
CA THR A 109 4.06 14.34 -8.13
C THR A 109 2.86 14.82 -7.32
N PHE A 110 2.73 14.40 -6.06
CA PHE A 110 1.52 14.59 -5.25
C PHE A 110 1.71 15.50 -4.03
N TYR A 111 2.95 15.76 -3.61
CA TYR A 111 3.24 16.75 -2.58
C TYR A 111 2.65 18.11 -2.99
N ASN A 112 1.92 18.75 -2.08
CA ASN A 112 1.18 20.01 -2.27
C ASN A 112 -0.06 19.95 -3.19
N LYS A 113 -0.53 18.78 -3.63
CA LYS A 113 -1.70 18.66 -4.54
C LYS A 113 -3.04 18.45 -3.83
N LYS A 114 -3.14 18.78 -2.53
CA LYS A 114 -4.29 18.50 -1.64
C LYS A 114 -4.63 17.01 -1.44
N LYS A 115 -3.85 16.08 -2.00
CA LYS A 115 -4.03 14.63 -1.79
C LYS A 115 -3.22 14.16 -0.60
N LEU A 116 -3.81 13.32 0.24
CA LEU A 116 -3.11 12.64 1.33
C LEU A 116 -2.19 11.58 0.72
N LEU A 117 -0.90 11.64 1.04
CA LEU A 117 0.08 10.63 0.66
C LEU A 117 0.54 9.85 1.89
N VAL A 118 0.44 8.52 1.84
CA VAL A 118 0.93 7.63 2.90
C VAL A 118 1.97 6.70 2.30
N SER A 119 3.18 6.67 2.85
CA SER A 119 4.29 5.87 2.37
C SER A 119 5.00 5.14 3.50
N ALA A 120 5.97 4.30 3.14
CA ALA A 120 6.79 3.57 4.11
C ALA A 120 8.29 3.69 3.86
N SER A 121 9.08 3.61 4.92
CA SER A 121 10.54 3.56 4.85
C SER A 121 11.11 2.73 5.98
N GLY A 122 12.03 1.81 5.67
CA GLY A 122 12.64 0.98 6.70
C GLY A 122 11.79 -0.24 7.09
N VAL A 123 11.34 -1.02 6.11
CA VAL A 123 10.41 -2.16 6.32
C VAL A 123 11.16 -3.49 6.45
N ALA A 124 12.45 -3.50 6.11
CA ALA A 124 13.27 -4.70 6.16
C ALA A 124 13.77 -5.01 7.59
N GLY A 125 14.12 -6.27 7.84
CA GLY A 125 14.48 -6.76 9.17
C GLY A 125 13.28 -7.14 10.03
N ASN A 126 13.57 -7.60 11.24
CA ASN A 126 12.60 -8.14 12.20
C ASN A 126 12.32 -7.20 13.39
N THR A 127 13.04 -6.08 13.51
CA THR A 127 12.89 -5.13 14.62
C THR A 127 11.61 -4.30 14.45
N ILE A 128 10.79 -4.25 15.50
CA ILE A 128 9.51 -3.52 15.54
C ILE A 128 9.47 -2.42 16.61
N ASP A 129 10.45 -2.39 17.51
CA ASP A 129 10.46 -1.51 18.68
C ASP A 129 10.64 -0.02 18.34
N ASN A 130 11.15 0.26 17.14
CA ASN A 130 11.48 1.62 16.66
C ASN A 130 10.59 2.06 15.48
N LEU A 131 9.38 1.51 15.34
CA LEU A 131 8.47 1.95 14.29
C LEU A 131 7.90 3.33 14.62
N GLU A 132 8.07 4.28 13.70
CA GLU A 132 7.67 5.68 13.88
C GLU A 132 6.79 6.15 12.71
N ILE A 133 6.03 7.22 12.97
CA ILE A 133 5.26 7.95 11.95
C ILE A 133 5.86 9.35 11.84
N LYS A 134 6.27 9.74 10.63
CA LYS A 134 6.73 11.11 10.33
C LYS A 134 5.73 11.81 9.42
N LYS A 135 5.29 12.99 9.82
CA LYS A 135 4.40 13.86 9.03
C LYS A 135 5.21 14.96 8.34
N ILE A 136 4.98 15.16 7.04
CA ILE A 136 5.59 16.22 6.23
C ILE A 136 4.46 16.89 5.43
N GLY A 137 4.07 18.09 5.85
CA GLY A 137 2.88 18.75 5.30
C GLY A 137 1.62 17.90 5.50
N ASN A 138 0.97 17.52 4.41
CA ASN A 138 -0.19 16.63 4.38
C ASN A 138 0.15 15.16 4.04
N SER A 139 1.43 14.79 4.15
CA SER A 139 1.92 13.45 3.82
C SER A 139 2.49 12.75 5.05
N PHE A 140 2.44 11.42 5.08
CA PHE A 140 2.90 10.58 6.18
C PHE A 140 3.85 9.50 5.67
N ILE A 141 4.88 9.22 6.46
CA ILE A 141 5.85 8.15 6.21
C ILE A 141 5.93 7.27 7.45
N VAL A 142 5.78 5.96 7.29
CA VAL A 142 5.78 4.98 8.38
C VAL A 142 7.00 4.05 8.28
N GLY A 143 7.65 3.76 9.40
CA GLY A 143 8.61 2.67 9.51
C GLY A 143 9.77 2.97 10.44
N ASP A 144 10.86 2.20 10.34
CA ASP A 144 12.03 2.35 11.24
C ASP A 144 13.11 3.30 10.70
N PHE A 145 13.01 3.71 9.43
CA PHE A 145 13.97 4.59 8.76
C PHE A 145 15.44 4.11 8.76
N GLN A 146 15.72 2.85 9.08
CA GLN A 146 17.08 2.31 9.22
C GLN A 146 17.46 1.34 8.10
N LYS A 147 16.58 0.39 7.76
CA LYS A 147 16.95 -0.76 6.93
C LYS A 147 16.21 -0.82 5.59
N GLY A 148 16.96 -0.64 4.51
CA GLY A 148 16.50 -0.92 3.15
C GLY A 148 16.37 -2.42 2.88
N ILE A 149 15.45 -2.78 1.98
CA ILE A 149 15.15 -4.17 1.58
C ILE A 149 16.29 -4.83 0.79
N ASP A 150 17.18 -4.04 0.19
CA ASP A 150 18.27 -4.52 -0.67
C ASP A 150 19.30 -5.36 0.11
N LYS A 151 19.39 -5.13 1.42
CA LYS A 151 20.40 -5.73 2.30
C LYS A 151 19.81 -6.67 3.36
N HIS A 152 18.48 -6.70 3.51
CA HIS A 152 17.82 -7.37 4.62
C HIS A 152 16.52 -8.04 4.18
N LYS A 153 16.26 -9.24 4.72
CA LYS A 153 14.98 -9.94 4.51
C LYS A 153 13.83 -9.13 5.09
N THR A 154 12.66 -9.26 4.47
CA THR A 154 11.40 -8.75 4.98
C THR A 154 10.65 -9.87 5.69
N TYR A 155 10.11 -9.57 6.87
CA TYR A 155 9.37 -10.52 7.70
C TYR A 155 7.91 -10.09 7.79
N SER A 156 6.98 -11.05 7.74
CA SER A 156 5.54 -10.80 7.78
C SER A 156 5.14 -9.91 8.94
N THR A 157 5.63 -10.17 10.15
CA THR A 157 5.28 -9.41 11.36
C THR A 157 5.52 -7.90 11.20
N LYS A 158 6.74 -7.52 10.81
CA LYS A 158 7.09 -6.11 10.60
C LYS A 158 6.32 -5.50 9.43
N VAL A 159 6.22 -6.22 8.32
CA VAL A 159 5.46 -5.76 7.13
C VAL A 159 4.00 -5.50 7.49
N SER A 160 3.35 -6.43 8.22
CA SER A 160 1.97 -6.31 8.65
C SER A 160 1.77 -5.17 9.64
N MET A 161 2.69 -4.94 10.58
CA MET A 161 2.61 -3.79 11.50
C MET A 161 2.70 -2.46 10.76
N VAL A 162 3.68 -2.31 9.86
CA VAL A 162 3.80 -1.09 9.05
C VAL A 162 2.56 -0.90 8.17
N ALA A 163 2.06 -1.95 7.53
CA ALA A 163 0.84 -1.90 6.74
C ALA A 163 -0.40 -1.52 7.57
N ALA A 164 -0.51 -2.03 8.80
CA ALA A 164 -1.60 -1.68 9.72
C ALA A 164 -1.51 -0.20 10.15
N MET A 165 -0.32 0.29 10.48
CA MET A 165 -0.08 1.71 10.79
C MET A 165 -0.43 2.62 9.60
N MET A 166 -0.03 2.24 8.38
CA MET A 166 -0.40 2.97 7.16
C MET A 166 -1.91 3.00 6.95
N ALA A 167 -2.60 1.86 7.10
CA ALA A 167 -4.05 1.80 7.01
C ALA A 167 -4.73 2.68 8.08
N ASN A 168 -4.24 2.66 9.32
CA ASN A 168 -4.76 3.48 10.40
C ASN A 168 -4.69 4.98 10.10
N ILE A 169 -3.58 5.46 9.51
CA ILE A 169 -3.46 6.85 9.06
C ILE A 169 -4.54 7.19 8.04
N VAL A 170 -4.80 6.31 7.08
CA VAL A 170 -5.86 6.51 6.08
C VAL A 170 -7.24 6.57 6.73
N LEU A 171 -7.50 5.80 7.78
CA LEU A 171 -8.78 5.83 8.47
C LEU A 171 -8.99 7.12 9.25
N LEU A 172 -7.97 7.57 9.98
CA LEU A 172 -8.01 8.80 10.77
C LEU A 172 -8.11 10.04 9.87
N GLU A 173 -7.20 10.17 8.91
CA GLU A 173 -7.12 11.36 8.04
C GLU A 173 -8.19 11.34 6.94
N GLY A 174 -8.72 10.16 6.59
CA GLY A 174 -9.83 9.98 5.65
C GLY A 174 -11.22 10.15 6.28
N GLY A 175 -11.31 10.37 7.60
CA GLY A 175 -12.59 10.53 8.30
C GLY A 175 -13.45 9.27 8.36
N PHE A 176 -12.83 8.09 8.29
CA PHE A 176 -13.53 6.80 8.42
C PHE A 176 -13.79 6.41 9.88
N CYS A 177 -13.09 7.04 10.82
CA CYS A 177 -13.19 6.79 12.26
C CYS A 177 -13.81 7.95 13.04
N ASN A 178 -14.63 8.80 12.40
CA ASN A 178 -15.39 9.80 13.15
C ASN A 178 -16.41 9.05 14.00
N GLU A 179 -16.16 8.99 15.31
CA GLU A 179 -17.15 8.59 16.29
C GLU A 179 -18.23 9.69 16.30
N ASP A 180 -19.48 9.30 16.01
CA ASP A 180 -20.65 10.15 16.25
C ASP A 180 -20.81 10.46 17.75
#